data_AF-A0A535B6T8-F1
#
_entry.id   AF-A0A535B6T8-F1
#
_cell.length_a   1.000
_cell.length_b   1.000
_cell.length_c   1.000
_cell.angle_alpha   90.00
_cell.angle_beta   90.00
_cell.angle_gamma   90.00
#
_symmetry.space_group_name_H-M   'P 1'
#
loop_
_entity.id
_entity.type
_entity.pdbx_description
1 polymer ?
#
loop_
_entity_poly.entity_id
_entity_poly.type
_entity_poly.pdbx_seq_one_letter_code
_entity_poly.pdbx_strand_id
1 'polypeptide(L)'
;MSSYHLNRFLFDLKMNQSVLKRASADLQSVMNEYDLTAEETEALKSGDPRRLRPLGAHGMVSLYILRLNPAFRDNVYWAQK
;
A
#
# COMPACT_ATOMS: atom_id res chain seq x y z
N MET A 1 15.16 -6.23 10.73
CA MET A 1 14.74 -6.23 9.31
C MET A 1 14.43 -4.81 8.89
N SER A 2 14.72 -4.43 7.66
CA SER A 2 14.47 -3.09 7.13
C SER A 2 13.08 -3.02 6.54
N SER A 3 12.27 -2.02 6.90
CA SER A 3 10.91 -1.78 6.36
C SER A 3 10.92 -1.16 4.95
N TYR A 4 12.02 -1.32 4.22
CA TYR A 4 12.23 -0.70 2.91
C TYR A 4 11.19 -1.15 1.89
N HIS A 5 10.98 -2.47 1.74
CA HIS A 5 10.05 -3.01 0.75
C HIS A 5 8.60 -2.62 1.03
N LEU A 6 8.20 -2.59 2.32
CA LEU A 6 6.91 -2.07 2.74
C LEU A 6 6.72 -0.60 2.34
N ASN A 7 7.67 0.27 2.69
CA ASN A 7 7.60 1.69 2.33
C ASN A 7 7.65 1.90 0.82
N ARG A 8 8.43 1.09 0.10
CA ARG A 8 8.52 1.13 -1.36
C ARG A 8 7.20 0.75 -2.02
N PHE A 9 6.55 -0.33 -1.59
CA PHE A 9 5.23 -0.73 -2.09
C PHE A 9 4.20 0.39 -1.89
N LEU A 10 4.11 0.94 -0.68
CA LEU A 10 3.17 2.01 -0.36
C LEU A 10 3.47 3.31 -1.14
N PHE A 11 4.74 3.59 -1.40
CA PHE A 11 5.15 4.71 -2.25
C PHE A 11 4.81 4.47 -3.73
N ASP A 12 4.96 3.25 -4.23
CA ASP A 12 4.56 2.89 -5.59
C ASP A 12 3.03 2.94 -5.75
N LEU A 13 2.25 2.59 -4.72
CA LEU A 13 0.81 2.85 -4.71
C LEU A 13 0.48 4.34 -4.84
N LYS A 14 1.35 5.24 -4.39
CA LYS A 14 1.21 6.69 -4.60
C LYS A 14 1.59 7.08 -6.03
N MET A 15 2.82 6.75 -6.43
CA MET A 15 3.48 7.35 -7.60
C MET A 15 3.25 6.59 -8.90
N ASN A 16 2.94 5.30 -8.83
CA ASN A 16 2.86 4.43 -10.00
C ASN A 16 1.42 3.97 -10.23
N GLN A 17 0.74 4.61 -11.17
CA GLN A 17 -0.66 4.29 -11.48
C GLN A 17 -0.84 2.88 -12.06
N SER A 18 0.19 2.32 -12.70
CA SER A 18 0.18 0.91 -13.14
C SER A 18 0.17 -0.03 -11.94
N VAL A 19 1.02 0.23 -10.93
CA VAL A 19 1.03 -0.56 -9.68
C VAL A 19 -0.31 -0.47 -8.97
N LEU A 20 -0.89 0.73 -8.84
CA LEU A 20 -2.22 0.88 -8.24
C LEU A 20 -3.30 0.08 -8.99
N LYS A 21 -3.31 0.14 -10.33
CA LYS A 21 -4.29 -0.59 -11.16
C LYS A 21 -4.13 -2.10 -11.03
N ARG A 22 -2.90 -2.61 -11.03
CA ARG A 22 -2.61 -4.05 -10.85
C ARG A 22 -2.97 -4.52 -9.45
N ALA A 23 -2.53 -3.79 -8.42
CA ALA A 23 -2.82 -4.13 -7.02
C ALA A 23 -4.32 -4.03 -6.68
N SER A 24 -5.05 -3.18 -7.39
CA SER A 24 -6.51 -3.09 -7.32
C SER A 24 -7.24 -4.30 -7.91
N ALA A 25 -6.62 -5.03 -8.84
CA ALA A 25 -7.17 -6.22 -9.46
C ALA A 25 -6.70 -7.50 -8.76
N ASP A 26 -5.42 -7.55 -8.40
CA ASP A 26 -4.78 -8.64 -7.67
C ASP A 26 -3.67 -8.09 -6.76
N LEU A 27 -4.01 -7.87 -5.49
CA LEU A 27 -3.06 -7.37 -4.50
C LEU A 27 -1.94 -8.37 -4.22
N GLN A 28 -2.27 -9.67 -4.18
CA GLN A 28 -1.28 -10.71 -3.83
C GLN A 28 -0.20 -10.83 -4.89
N SER A 29 -0.58 -10.83 -6.17
CA SER A 29 0.39 -10.89 -7.26
C SER A 29 1.38 -9.72 -7.21
N VAL A 30 0.92 -8.50 -6.89
CA VAL A 30 1.81 -7.34 -6.83
C VAL A 30 2.68 -7.37 -5.58
N MET A 31 2.16 -7.78 -4.43
CA MET A 31 2.98 -7.92 -3.21
C MET A 31 4.13 -8.91 -3.39
N ASN A 32 3.95 -9.97 -4.19
CA ASN A 32 5.01 -10.95 -4.49
C ASN A 32 6.20 -10.35 -5.29
N GLU A 33 6.05 -9.14 -5.87
CA GLU A 33 7.15 -8.42 -6.53
C GLU A 33 8.09 -7.73 -5.53
N TYR A 34 7.71 -7.71 -4.25
CA TYR A 34 8.44 -7.06 -3.17
C TYR A 34 8.88 -8.12 -2.14
N ASP A 35 10.06 -7.94 -1.56
CA ASP A 35 10.57 -8.80 -0.49
C ASP A 35 9.90 -8.42 0.85
N LEU A 36 8.60 -8.74 0.95
CA LEU A 36 7.76 -8.49 2.12
C LEU A 36 7.75 -9.72 3.03
N THR A 37 7.82 -9.47 4.32
CA THR A 37 7.58 -10.50 5.33
C THR A 37 6.11 -10.94 5.34
N ALA A 38 5.84 -12.08 5.97
CA ALA A 38 4.47 -12.55 6.19
C ALA A 38 3.64 -11.53 6.99
N GLU A 39 4.23 -10.89 8.00
CA GLU A 39 3.54 -9.88 8.82
C GLU A 39 3.17 -8.63 8.00
N GLU A 40 4.09 -8.14 7.17
CA GLU A 40 3.83 -6.99 6.27
C GLU A 40 2.75 -7.32 5.25
N THR A 41 2.80 -8.52 4.68
CA THR A 41 1.80 -9.01 3.71
C THR A 41 0.41 -9.04 4.34
N GLU A 42 0.27 -9.60 5.54
CA GLU A 42 -1.01 -9.66 6.25
C GLU A 42 -1.49 -8.27 6.68
N ALA A 43 -0.58 -7.38 7.09
CA ALA A 43 -0.94 -6.00 7.39
C ALA A 43 -1.41 -5.23 6.15
N LEU A 44 -0.80 -5.44 4.97
CA LEU A 44 -1.24 -4.83 3.71
C LEU A 44 -2.63 -5.34 3.29
N LYS A 45 -2.88 -6.65 3.40
CA LYS A 45 -4.20 -7.25 3.12
C LYS A 45 -5.31 -6.68 3.98
N SER A 46 -5.01 -6.31 5.23
CA SER A 46 -6.00 -5.71 6.12
C SER A 46 -6.51 -4.35 5.63
N GLY A 47 -5.74 -3.65 4.80
CA GLY A 47 -6.06 -2.30 4.35
C GLY A 47 -6.02 -1.22 5.45
N ASP A 48 -5.61 -1.55 6.68
CA ASP A 48 -5.57 -0.63 7.81
C ASP A 48 -4.16 0.01 7.98
N PRO A 49 -4.01 1.33 7.73
CA PRO A 49 -2.75 2.03 7.93
C PRO A 49 -2.16 1.88 9.34
N ARG A 50 -3.01 1.70 10.37
CA ARG A 50 -2.57 1.56 11.77
C ARG A 50 -1.78 0.28 11.98
N ARG A 51 -2.03 -0.77 11.19
CA ARG A 51 -1.31 -2.05 11.24
C ARG A 51 0.05 -1.99 10.55
N LEU A 52 0.26 -1.01 9.67
CA LEU A 52 1.53 -0.82 8.95
C LEU A 52 2.56 -0.03 9.78
N ARG A 53 2.12 0.86 10.68
CA ARG A 53 3.02 1.69 11.50
C ARG A 53 3.96 0.90 12.41
N PRO A 54 3.50 -0.12 13.17
CA PRO A 54 4.39 -0.94 14.01
C PRO A 54 5.46 -1.69 13.20
N LEU A 55 5.21 -1.93 11.92
CA LEU A 55 6.13 -2.61 10.98
C LEU A 55 7.13 -1.64 10.33
N GLY A 56 7.19 -0.39 10.78
CA GLY A 56 8.13 0.61 10.29
C GLY A 56 7.69 1.32 9.00
N ALA A 57 6.39 1.28 8.65
CA ALA A 57 5.85 2.15 7.60
C ALA A 57 5.85 3.62 8.04
N HIS A 58 6.31 4.51 7.17
CA HIS A 58 6.25 5.94 7.39
C HIS A 58 4.79 6.41 7.46
N GLY A 59 4.46 7.24 8.46
CA GLY A 59 3.08 7.60 8.81
C GLY A 59 2.26 8.12 7.62
N MET A 60 2.81 9.03 6.81
CA MET A 60 2.12 9.56 5.62
C MET A 60 2.02 8.55 4.48
N VAL A 61 3.01 7.66 4.35
CA VAL A 61 3.09 6.69 3.26
C VAL A 61 2.11 5.53 3.52
N SER A 62 1.90 5.16 4.79
CA SER A 62 0.93 4.16 5.21
C SER A 62 -0.51 4.45 4.75
N LEU A 63 -0.87 5.72 4.56
CA LEU A 63 -2.22 6.11 4.15
C LEU A 63 -2.54 5.72 2.70
N TYR A 64 -1.53 5.51 1.85
CA TYR A 64 -1.75 5.18 0.44
C TYR A 64 -2.34 3.79 0.23
N ILE A 65 -2.34 2.92 1.25
CA ILE A 65 -3.09 1.65 1.21
C ILE A 65 -4.59 1.87 1.01
N LEU A 66 -5.13 3.00 1.48
CA LEU A 66 -6.54 3.34 1.34
C LEU A 66 -6.95 3.54 -0.12
N ARG A 67 -6.02 3.81 -1.04
CA ARG A 67 -6.31 3.93 -2.48
C ARG A 67 -6.80 2.61 -3.10
N LEU A 68 -6.50 1.48 -2.47
CA LEU A 68 -7.00 0.17 -2.90
C LEU A 68 -8.46 -0.05 -2.51
N ASN A 69 -8.96 0.67 -1.50
CA ASN A 69 -10.35 0.57 -1.09
C ASN A 69 -11.25 1.36 -2.06
N PRO A 70 -12.24 0.72 -2.70
CA PRO A 70 -13.14 1.37 -3.67
C PRO A 70 -13.83 2.62 -3.11
N ALA A 71 -14.19 2.61 -1.83
CA ALA A 71 -14.87 3.74 -1.17
C ALA A 71 -14.03 5.02 -1.10
N PHE A 72 -12.71 4.91 -1.31
CA PHE A 72 -11.79 6.04 -1.25
C PHE A 72 -11.25 6.45 -2.62
N ARG A 73 -11.58 5.75 -3.71
CA ARG A 73 -11.11 6.12 -5.07
C ARG A 73 -11.68 7.44 -5.56
N ASP A 74 -12.90 7.78 -5.15
CA ASP A 74 -13.59 9.02 -5.55
C ASP A 74 -13.38 10.18 -4.55
N ASN A 75 -12.59 9.96 -3.50
CA ASN A 75 -12.35 11.00 -2.50
C ASN A 75 -11.38 12.06 -3.07
N VAL A 76 -11.81 13.32 -3.02
CA VAL A 76 -11.13 14.52 -3.56
C VAL A 76 -9.67 14.63 -3.09
N TYR A 77 -9.35 14.09 -1.90
CA TYR A 77 -7.98 14.04 -1.37
C TYR A 77 -6.99 13.23 -2.23
N TRP A 78 -7.47 12.24 -3.01
CA TRP A 78 -6.62 11.38 -3.85
C TRP A 78 -6.67 11.73 -5.33
N ALA A 79 -7.53 12.66 -5.73
CA ALA A 79 -7.74 13.09 -7.11
C ALA A 79 -6.78 14.22 -7.54
N GLN A 80 -5.69 14.47 -6.80
CA GLN A 80 -4.72 15.51 -7.16
C GLN A 80 -4.01 15.13 -8.47
N LYS A 81 -4.29 15.94 -9.51
CA LYS A 81 -3.61 15.96 -10.81
C LYS A 81 -2.21 16.53 -10.70
#